data_AF-A0A409WGL4-F1
#
_entry.id   AF-A0A409WGL4-F1
#
_cell.length_a   1.000
_cell.length_b   1.000
_cell.length_c   1.000
_cell.angle_alpha   90.00
_cell.angle_beta   90.00
_cell.angle_gamma   90.00
#
_symmetry.space_group_name_H-M   'P 1'
#
loop_
_entity.id
_entity.type
_entity.pdbx_description
1 polymer ?
#
loop_
_entity_poly.entity_id
_entity_poly.type
_entity_poly.pdbx_seq_one_letter_code
_entity_poly.pdbx_strand_id
1 'polypeptide(L)'
;MTDSALLQAPDNGNSAFGNRQSANDPQEKLESNGIIKHLSFLSMSPLPSPAPTSETVLGSCTLRFSCPAELLNHVTKHWRDNFVTSDLCTRDSIEQFIRRPFFLLLRVDAPFRERYRRSKSFTNILLEEFIEEDDRLVFGFPRSAASRTSSLQSLEEYVNIKVVNSFSSMRHLHSYLDGLDLLHPEHLRPSWDAYFMTLASLASRRSNCMKRRVGAILVRENRILATGYNGTPRGLVNCNEGGCTHCNGTGQQECLCLHAEENALLEAGRERVGQDCVLYCNTCPCLKCTVKIIQTGVKTVVYNLTYKVHFHPFVENITDRSSSDDASAALFKEAGVQLRRYDPNSKFRLLSAEDEGLVSFISEPEL
;
A
#
# COMPACT_ATOMS: atom_id res chain seq x y z
N MET A 1 1.18 26.68 11.82
CA MET A 1 2.40 26.84 12.62
C MET A 1 2.80 25.45 13.10
N THR A 2 3.95 25.01 12.59
CA THR A 2 4.90 24.02 13.12
C THR A 2 4.59 23.41 14.51
N ASP A 3 4.68 22.09 14.70
CA ASP A 3 5.94 21.42 15.01
C ASP A 3 5.85 19.90 15.18
N SER A 4 7.03 19.29 15.14
CA SER A 4 7.36 17.87 15.06
C SER A 4 7.28 17.11 16.40
N ALA A 5 7.36 15.78 16.27
CA ALA A 5 7.34 14.75 17.31
C ALA A 5 8.47 14.81 18.37
N LEU A 6 8.21 14.19 19.54
CA LEU A 6 9.24 13.56 20.38
C LEU A 6 8.70 12.28 21.05
N LEU A 7 9.49 11.20 20.99
CA LEU A 7 9.31 9.93 21.72
C LEU A 7 9.82 10.05 23.17
N GLN A 8 9.16 9.37 24.12
CA GLN A 8 9.81 8.52 25.16
C GLN A 8 8.77 7.83 26.07
N ALA A 9 9.08 6.59 26.47
CA ALA A 9 8.50 5.82 27.57
C ALA A 9 9.58 4.81 28.05
N PRO A 10 9.46 4.11 29.20
CA PRO A 10 8.69 4.37 30.44
C PRO A 10 9.58 4.27 31.72
N ASP A 11 9.06 4.62 32.91
CA ASP A 11 9.08 3.70 34.08
C ASP A 11 8.45 4.27 35.38
N ASN A 12 7.77 3.33 36.07
CA ASN A 12 7.55 3.16 37.51
C ASN A 12 6.70 4.12 38.37
N GLY A 13 5.65 3.55 39.00
CA GLY A 13 5.50 3.66 40.46
C GLY A 13 4.12 4.06 41.02
N ASN A 14 3.40 3.06 41.52
CA ASN A 14 2.57 3.06 42.74
C ASN A 14 1.30 3.91 42.91
N SER A 15 0.19 3.15 43.05
CA SER A 15 -0.64 3.04 44.27
C SER A 15 -1.95 3.85 44.45
N ALA A 16 -2.96 3.08 44.90
CA ALA A 16 -3.99 3.37 45.90
C ALA A 16 -5.35 4.00 45.49
N PHE A 17 -6.37 3.13 45.57
CA PHE A 17 -7.65 3.27 46.29
C PHE A 17 -8.43 4.59 46.32
N GLY A 18 -9.74 4.52 46.00
CA GLY A 18 -10.73 5.47 46.51
C GLY A 18 -12.12 5.38 45.87
N ASN A 19 -13.02 4.60 46.48
CA ASN A 19 -14.48 4.61 46.24
C ASN A 19 -15.10 6.00 46.50
N ARG A 20 -16.11 6.40 45.71
CA ARG A 20 -17.31 7.11 46.23
C ARG A 20 -18.49 7.11 45.26
N GLN A 21 -19.68 7.04 45.86
CA GLN A 21 -21.00 6.76 45.32
C GLN A 21 -21.71 8.00 44.73
N SER A 22 -22.65 7.72 43.81
CA SER A 22 -24.03 8.24 43.69
C SER A 22 -24.32 9.75 43.67
N ALA A 23 -24.94 10.21 42.58
CA ALA A 23 -26.10 11.10 42.63
C ALA A 23 -26.96 11.00 41.35
N ASN A 24 -28.27 10.87 41.53
CA ASN A 24 -29.36 10.87 40.54
C ASN A 24 -29.44 12.18 39.74
N ASP A 25 -29.97 12.16 38.50
CA ASP A 25 -31.27 12.74 38.09
C ASP A 25 -31.52 12.57 36.55
N PRO A 26 -32.69 12.90 35.97
CA PRO A 26 -33.80 11.99 35.69
C PRO A 26 -34.07 11.69 34.19
N GLN A 27 -34.92 10.69 33.95
CA GLN A 27 -35.47 10.30 32.65
C GLN A 27 -36.30 11.43 32.01
N GLU A 28 -35.97 11.82 30.78
CA GLU A 28 -36.92 12.40 29.83
C GLU A 28 -37.22 11.41 28.70
N LYS A 29 -38.43 10.87 28.74
CA LYS A 29 -39.10 10.25 27.59
C LYS A 29 -39.50 11.37 26.63
N LEU A 30 -38.93 11.42 25.43
CA LEU A 30 -39.51 12.19 24.33
C LEU A 30 -39.67 11.33 23.08
N GLU A 31 -40.94 11.09 22.82
CA GLU A 31 -41.64 10.53 21.65
C GLU A 31 -40.82 10.37 20.36
N SER A 32 -40.53 9.10 20.04
CA SER A 32 -39.81 8.64 18.87
C SER A 32 -40.71 8.43 17.64
N ASN A 33 -41.32 9.48 17.08
CA ASN A 33 -42.12 9.34 15.85
C ASN A 33 -41.87 10.40 14.75
N GLY A 34 -40.82 11.21 14.85
CA GLY A 34 -40.52 12.27 13.86
C GLY A 34 -39.17 12.19 13.12
N ILE A 35 -38.20 11.41 13.57
CA ILE A 35 -36.78 11.55 13.18
C ILE A 35 -36.32 10.53 12.09
N ILE A 36 -37.18 9.60 11.69
CA ILE A 36 -36.76 8.45 10.84
C ILE A 36 -36.64 8.79 9.34
N LYS A 37 -37.03 9.97 8.85
CA LYS A 37 -36.96 10.29 7.40
C LYS A 37 -35.60 10.78 6.90
N HIS A 38 -34.68 11.19 7.76
CA HIS A 38 -33.42 11.86 7.37
C HIS A 38 -32.19 10.94 7.32
N LEU A 39 -32.36 9.65 7.60
CA LEU A 39 -31.26 8.68 7.70
C LEU A 39 -30.98 7.91 6.40
N SER A 40 -31.54 8.29 5.25
CA SER A 40 -31.49 7.42 4.05
C SER A 40 -30.37 7.74 3.05
N PHE A 41 -29.76 8.92 3.08
CA PHE A 41 -28.82 9.34 2.04
C PHE A 41 -27.33 9.20 2.42
N LEU A 42 -27.01 9.19 3.72
CA LEU A 42 -25.63 9.11 4.22
C LEU A 42 -25.39 8.02 5.27
N SER A 43 -26.44 7.46 5.88
CA SER A 43 -26.35 6.15 6.53
C SER A 43 -26.50 5.10 5.43
N MET A 44 -25.58 4.13 5.41
CA MET A 44 -25.67 2.89 4.65
C MET A 44 -26.84 2.02 5.16
N SER A 45 -28.04 2.59 5.25
CA SER A 45 -29.29 1.83 5.18
C SER A 45 -29.58 1.71 3.69
N PRO A 46 -29.70 0.50 3.11
CA PRO A 46 -30.03 0.38 1.70
C PRO A 46 -31.34 1.12 1.45
N LEU A 47 -31.29 2.17 0.63
CA LEU A 47 -32.49 2.66 -0.03
C LEU A 47 -33.19 1.42 -0.60
N PRO A 48 -34.50 1.20 -0.37
CA PRO A 48 -35.21 0.17 -1.12
C PRO A 48 -35.05 0.54 -2.59
N SER A 49 -34.25 -0.27 -3.29
CA SER A 49 -33.84 -0.05 -4.68
C SER A 49 -35.00 0.50 -5.51
N PRO A 50 -34.94 1.75 -5.99
CA PRO A 50 -35.90 2.24 -6.94
C PRO A 50 -35.16 2.51 -8.25
N ALA A 51 -35.15 1.52 -9.13
CA ALA A 51 -35.85 1.73 -10.39
C ALA A 51 -36.15 0.39 -11.08
N PRO A 52 -37.39 0.20 -11.55
CA PRO A 52 -37.72 -0.82 -12.53
C PRO A 52 -37.19 -0.34 -13.89
N THR A 53 -36.29 -1.08 -14.50
CA THR A 53 -36.25 -1.14 -15.95
C THR A 53 -37.04 -2.36 -16.35
N SER A 54 -38.19 -2.11 -16.94
CA SER A 54 -38.86 -3.04 -17.83
C SER A 54 -37.89 -3.42 -18.95
N GLU A 55 -37.04 -4.40 -18.69
CA GLU A 55 -36.39 -5.26 -19.67
C GLU A 55 -35.71 -6.39 -18.89
N THR A 56 -36.26 -7.58 -19.08
CA THR A 56 -35.92 -8.84 -18.46
C THR A 56 -34.46 -9.20 -18.74
N VAL A 57 -33.53 -8.84 -17.86
CA VAL A 57 -32.22 -9.48 -17.80
C VAL A 57 -32.32 -10.66 -16.83
N LEU A 58 -32.40 -11.87 -17.37
CA LEU A 58 -32.39 -13.13 -16.62
C LEU A 58 -31.23 -13.17 -15.60
N GLY A 59 -31.53 -13.35 -14.31
CA GLY A 59 -30.67 -14.15 -13.42
C GLY A 59 -30.13 -13.52 -12.12
N SER A 60 -30.24 -12.22 -11.86
CA SER A 60 -29.74 -11.64 -10.60
C SER A 60 -30.82 -11.64 -9.51
N CYS A 61 -30.82 -12.66 -8.65
CA CYS A 61 -31.66 -12.66 -7.45
C CYS A 61 -30.90 -11.97 -6.30
N THR A 62 -31.42 -10.86 -5.78
CA THR A 62 -30.85 -10.20 -4.59
C THR A 62 -30.92 -11.14 -3.39
N LEU A 63 -29.76 -11.65 -2.95
CA LEU A 63 -29.68 -12.48 -1.76
C LEU A 63 -29.91 -11.62 -0.51
N ARG A 64 -30.66 -12.16 0.45
CA ARG A 64 -30.95 -11.50 1.73
C ARG A 64 -30.58 -12.45 2.87
N PHE A 65 -29.96 -11.88 3.89
CA PHE A 65 -29.48 -12.61 5.07
C PHE A 65 -29.99 -11.90 6.32
N SER A 66 -30.30 -12.66 7.37
CA SER A 66 -30.82 -12.08 8.61
C SER A 66 -29.73 -11.42 9.46
N CYS A 67 -28.46 -11.81 9.26
CA CYS A 67 -27.32 -11.18 9.91
C CYS A 67 -26.02 -11.33 9.08
N PRO A 68 -24.96 -10.54 9.38
CA PRO A 68 -23.67 -10.66 8.70
C PRO A 68 -23.02 -12.05 8.80
N ALA A 69 -23.29 -12.81 9.86
CA ALA A 69 -22.74 -14.15 10.03
C ALA A 69 -23.32 -15.15 9.03
N GLU A 70 -24.62 -15.06 8.71
CA GLU A 70 -25.24 -15.89 7.67
C GLU A 70 -24.71 -15.54 6.29
N LEU A 71 -24.57 -14.24 6.00
CA LEU A 71 -23.92 -13.76 4.78
C LEU A 71 -22.51 -14.35 4.66
N LEU A 72 -21.68 -14.22 5.70
CA LEU A 72 -20.31 -14.75 5.73
C LEU A 72 -20.28 -16.27 5.47
N ASN A 73 -21.20 -17.01 6.10
CA ASN A 73 -21.26 -18.47 5.96
C ASN A 73 -21.69 -18.87 4.53
N HIS A 74 -22.61 -18.12 3.92
CA HIS A 74 -23.03 -18.34 2.54
C HIS A 74 -21.89 -18.04 1.55
N VAL A 75 -21.28 -16.85 1.62
CA VAL A 75 -20.20 -16.46 0.68
C VAL A 75 -18.96 -17.31 0.86
N THR A 76 -18.68 -17.81 2.07
CA THR A 76 -17.55 -18.75 2.28
C THR A 76 -17.77 -20.08 1.56
N LYS A 77 -19.00 -20.59 1.49
CA LYS A 77 -19.33 -21.81 0.73
C LYS A 77 -19.27 -21.57 -0.79
N HIS A 78 -19.56 -20.35 -1.21
CA HIS A 78 -19.62 -19.95 -2.61
C HIS A 78 -18.47 -19.00 -3.01
N TRP A 79 -17.30 -19.12 -2.38
CA TRP A 79 -16.22 -18.13 -2.49
C TRP A 79 -15.68 -17.88 -3.90
N ARG A 80 -16.04 -18.73 -4.88
CA ARG A 80 -15.68 -18.59 -6.30
C ARG A 80 -16.62 -17.65 -7.07
N ASP A 81 -17.77 -17.32 -6.50
CA ASP A 81 -18.75 -16.42 -7.09
C ASP A 81 -18.50 -14.98 -6.62
N ASN A 82 -18.87 -14.01 -7.46
CA ASN A 82 -18.70 -12.59 -7.14
C ASN A 82 -19.91 -12.06 -6.38
N PHE A 83 -19.67 -11.54 -5.17
CA PHE A 83 -20.67 -10.88 -4.34
C PHE A 83 -20.27 -9.44 -4.04
N VAL A 84 -21.25 -8.56 -3.95
CA VAL A 84 -21.07 -7.18 -3.50
C VAL A 84 -22.12 -6.86 -2.44
N THR A 85 -21.72 -6.16 -1.37
CA THR A 85 -22.62 -5.69 -0.32
C THR A 85 -22.17 -4.31 0.17
N SER A 86 -23.14 -3.46 0.48
CA SER A 86 -22.96 -2.18 1.17
C SER A 86 -23.40 -2.23 2.64
N ASP A 87 -23.86 -3.39 3.12
CA ASP A 87 -24.55 -3.51 4.41
C ASP A 87 -23.57 -3.68 5.59
N LEU A 88 -22.28 -3.86 5.32
CA LEU A 88 -21.23 -3.99 6.33
C LEU A 88 -20.77 -2.60 6.81
N CYS A 89 -21.48 -2.04 7.78
CA CYS A 89 -21.32 -0.64 8.21
C CYS A 89 -20.46 -0.43 9.46
N THR A 90 -19.96 -1.51 10.07
CA THR A 90 -19.25 -1.47 11.36
C THR A 90 -17.97 -2.28 11.29
N ARG A 91 -16.94 -1.84 12.02
CA ARG A 91 -15.67 -2.56 12.19
C ARG A 91 -15.86 -4.02 12.60
N ASP A 92 -16.69 -4.28 13.61
CA ASP A 92 -16.91 -5.65 14.14
C ASP A 92 -17.49 -6.60 13.08
N SER A 93 -18.33 -6.08 12.20
CA SER A 93 -18.87 -6.87 11.07
C SER A 93 -17.78 -7.12 10.03
N ILE A 94 -17.00 -6.09 9.68
CA ILE A 94 -15.95 -6.16 8.66
C ILE A 94 -14.78 -7.06 9.08
N GLU A 95 -14.36 -7.02 10.36
CA GLU A 95 -13.25 -7.82 10.89
C GLU A 95 -13.47 -9.33 10.74
N GLN A 96 -14.72 -9.79 10.71
CA GLN A 96 -15.04 -11.20 10.46
C GLN A 96 -14.76 -11.61 9.02
N PHE A 97 -14.92 -10.69 8.06
CA PHE A 97 -14.74 -10.93 6.64
C PHE A 97 -13.29 -10.77 6.21
N ILE A 98 -12.54 -9.81 6.76
CA ILE A 98 -11.12 -9.54 6.41
C ILE A 98 -10.22 -10.75 6.64
N ARG A 99 -10.58 -11.63 7.59
CA ARG A 99 -9.85 -12.88 7.82
C ARG A 99 -9.92 -13.84 6.63
N ARG A 100 -10.78 -13.58 5.65
CA ARG A 100 -10.94 -14.40 4.45
C ARG A 100 -10.09 -13.85 3.31
N PRO A 101 -9.29 -14.71 2.64
CA PRO A 101 -8.38 -14.27 1.57
C PRO A 101 -9.09 -13.80 0.29
N PHE A 102 -10.41 -13.96 0.21
CA PHE A 102 -11.24 -13.55 -0.93
C PHE A 102 -12.03 -12.26 -0.65
N PHE A 103 -11.92 -11.67 0.54
CA PHE A 103 -12.66 -10.45 0.89
C PHE A 103 -11.88 -9.20 0.51
N LEU A 104 -12.50 -8.34 -0.31
CA LEU A 104 -11.97 -7.07 -0.76
C LEU A 104 -12.80 -5.93 -0.17
N LEU A 105 -12.18 -5.06 0.64
CA LEU A 105 -12.81 -3.83 1.12
C LEU A 105 -12.44 -2.66 0.21
N LEU A 106 -13.46 -2.11 -0.45
CA LEU A 106 -13.35 -0.95 -1.34
C LEU A 106 -13.85 0.31 -0.62
N ARG A 107 -13.00 1.34 -0.52
CA ARG A 107 -13.41 2.68 -0.10
C ARG A 107 -13.67 3.54 -1.33
N VAL A 108 -14.90 4.05 -1.47
CA VAL A 108 -15.25 5.04 -2.48
C VAL A 108 -15.41 6.38 -1.79
N ASP A 109 -14.67 7.38 -2.25
CA ASP A 109 -14.71 8.75 -1.75
C ASP A 109 -14.81 9.75 -2.90
N ALA A 110 -14.98 11.03 -2.60
CA ALA A 110 -14.88 12.11 -3.56
C ALA A 110 -14.42 13.39 -2.86
N PRO A 111 -13.81 14.36 -3.60
CA PRO A 111 -13.46 15.64 -3.02
C PRO A 111 -14.65 16.27 -2.30
N PHE A 112 -14.42 16.85 -1.12
CA PHE A 112 -15.47 17.37 -0.25
C PHE A 112 -16.49 18.26 -0.98
N ARG A 113 -15.98 19.23 -1.75
CA ARG A 113 -16.80 20.16 -2.55
C ARG A 113 -17.71 19.43 -3.54
N GLU A 114 -17.23 18.33 -4.10
CA GLU A 114 -17.95 17.54 -5.08
C GLU A 114 -19.05 16.70 -4.42
N ARG A 115 -18.80 16.14 -3.22
CA ARG A 115 -19.84 15.47 -2.41
C ARG A 115 -20.96 16.44 -2.03
N TYR A 116 -20.61 17.63 -1.54
CA TYR A 116 -21.60 18.68 -1.22
C TYR A 116 -22.37 19.15 -2.47
N ARG A 117 -21.69 19.32 -3.62
CA ARG A 117 -22.36 19.68 -4.87
C ARG A 117 -23.37 18.60 -5.30
N ARG A 118 -22.99 17.32 -5.18
CA ARG A 118 -23.85 16.18 -5.52
C ARG A 118 -25.01 16.05 -4.53
N SER A 119 -24.79 16.29 -3.23
CA SER A 119 -25.86 16.22 -2.22
C SER A 119 -26.97 17.24 -2.47
N LYS A 120 -26.65 18.43 -3.00
CA LYS A 120 -27.65 19.44 -3.39
C LYS A 120 -28.69 18.97 -4.41
N SER A 121 -28.36 17.96 -5.21
CA SER A 121 -29.32 17.37 -6.16
C SER A 121 -30.34 16.46 -5.48
N PHE A 122 -30.10 16.06 -4.23
CA PHE A 122 -30.94 15.14 -3.46
C PHE A 122 -31.56 15.78 -2.22
N THR A 123 -30.85 16.72 -1.58
CA THR A 123 -31.28 17.39 -0.35
C THR A 123 -30.91 18.88 -0.37
N ASN A 124 -31.70 19.72 0.31
CA ASN A 124 -31.38 21.15 0.49
C ASN A 124 -30.61 21.39 1.80
N ILE A 125 -29.55 20.61 2.04
CA ILE A 125 -28.71 20.72 3.24
C ILE A 125 -27.80 21.96 3.15
N LEU A 126 -27.64 22.68 4.27
CA LEU A 126 -26.69 23.79 4.36
C LEU A 126 -25.24 23.27 4.41
N LEU A 127 -24.28 24.12 4.05
CA LEU A 127 -22.87 23.74 4.06
C LEU A 127 -22.41 23.32 5.46
N GLU A 128 -22.80 24.07 6.49
CA GLU A 128 -22.42 23.79 7.88
C GLU A 128 -22.96 22.43 8.33
N GLU A 129 -24.24 22.18 8.11
CA GLU A 129 -24.89 20.90 8.46
C GLU A 129 -24.26 19.72 7.70
N PHE A 130 -23.84 19.94 6.44
CA PHE A 130 -23.12 18.93 5.67
C PHE A 130 -21.72 18.65 6.24
N ILE A 131 -21.00 19.67 6.71
CA ILE A 131 -19.69 19.51 7.37
C ILE A 131 -19.85 18.71 8.66
N GLU A 132 -20.84 19.07 9.49
CA GLU A 132 -21.09 18.39 10.76
C GLU A 132 -21.41 16.90 10.55
N GLU A 133 -22.25 16.55 9.57
CA GLU A 133 -22.57 15.15 9.27
C GLU A 133 -21.37 14.41 8.66
N ASP A 134 -20.59 15.04 7.78
CA ASP A 134 -19.38 14.44 7.21
C ASP A 134 -18.35 14.12 8.30
N ASP A 135 -18.07 15.07 9.20
CA ASP A 135 -17.16 14.86 10.32
C ASP A 135 -17.66 13.73 11.23
N ARG A 136 -18.97 13.67 11.47
CA ARG A 136 -19.60 12.61 12.26
C ARG A 136 -19.40 11.22 11.63
N LEU A 137 -19.50 11.10 10.31
CA LEU A 137 -19.34 9.82 9.60
C LEU A 137 -17.86 9.44 9.46
N VAL A 138 -16.99 10.40 9.15
CA VAL A 138 -15.57 10.17 8.93
C VAL A 138 -14.85 9.91 10.25
N PHE A 139 -15.00 10.80 11.23
CA PHE A 139 -14.24 10.77 12.48
C PHE A 139 -15.02 10.17 13.66
N GLY A 140 -16.34 10.12 13.60
CA GLY A 140 -17.19 9.67 14.70
C GLY A 140 -17.46 10.78 15.74
N PHE A 141 -18.21 10.43 16.78
CA PHE A 141 -18.54 11.32 17.89
C PHE A 141 -17.38 11.44 18.89
N PRO A 142 -17.00 12.68 19.31
CA PRO A 142 -15.92 12.91 20.27
C PRO A 142 -16.11 12.31 21.67
N ARG A 143 -17.28 11.71 22.00
CA ARG A 143 -17.66 11.31 23.36
C ARG A 143 -18.27 9.92 23.52
N SER A 144 -18.30 9.08 22.48
CA SER A 144 -18.85 7.72 22.59
C SER A 144 -17.86 6.67 22.12
N ALA A 145 -17.50 5.72 23.00
CA ALA A 145 -16.64 4.60 22.66
C ALA A 145 -17.21 3.73 21.51
N ALA A 146 -18.54 3.64 21.40
CA ALA A 146 -19.24 2.94 20.33
C ALA A 146 -19.11 3.64 18.97
N SER A 147 -18.83 4.94 18.94
CA SER A 147 -18.65 5.67 17.67
C SER A 147 -17.28 5.44 17.03
N ARG A 148 -16.29 4.92 17.77
CA ARG A 148 -14.94 4.64 17.25
C ARG A 148 -14.88 3.38 16.39
N THR A 149 -15.89 2.52 16.44
CA THR A 149 -15.97 1.28 15.66
C THR A 149 -16.85 1.42 14.42
N SER A 150 -17.55 2.54 14.24
CA SER A 150 -18.42 2.79 13.10
C SER A 150 -17.95 3.93 12.19
N SER A 151 -16.87 4.64 12.54
CA SER A 151 -16.37 5.74 11.74
C SER A 151 -15.57 5.25 10.53
N LEU A 152 -15.66 5.95 9.40
CA LEU A 152 -14.92 5.57 8.19
C LEU A 152 -13.40 5.62 8.41
N GLN A 153 -12.92 6.55 9.25
CA GLN A 153 -11.51 6.63 9.65
C GLN A 153 -11.03 5.33 10.31
N SER A 154 -11.88 4.69 11.12
CA SER A 154 -11.52 3.44 11.81
C SER A 154 -11.36 2.25 10.87
N LEU A 155 -11.93 2.33 9.67
CA LEU A 155 -11.88 1.27 8.66
C LEU A 155 -10.72 1.44 7.68
N GLU A 156 -10.03 2.59 7.66
CA GLU A 156 -9.00 2.91 6.65
C GLU A 156 -7.86 1.90 6.61
N GLU A 157 -7.47 1.32 7.77
CA GLU A 157 -6.40 0.32 7.83
C GLU A 157 -6.75 -1.02 7.17
N TYR A 158 -8.03 -1.25 6.94
CA TYR A 158 -8.55 -2.47 6.34
C TYR A 158 -8.89 -2.33 4.85
N VAL A 159 -8.88 -1.10 4.33
CA VAL A 159 -9.22 -0.82 2.94
C VAL A 159 -8.14 -1.38 2.01
N ASN A 160 -8.54 -2.24 1.09
CA ASN A 160 -7.64 -2.79 0.07
C ASN A 160 -7.45 -1.80 -1.08
N ILE A 161 -8.55 -1.18 -1.53
CA ILE A 161 -8.56 -0.28 -2.68
C ILE A 161 -9.31 1.00 -2.31
N LYS A 162 -8.72 2.15 -2.65
CA LYS A 162 -9.31 3.46 -2.47
C LYS A 162 -9.60 4.11 -3.81
N VAL A 163 -10.87 4.37 -4.08
CA VAL A 163 -11.34 5.06 -5.28
C VAL A 163 -11.77 6.47 -4.91
N VAL A 164 -11.12 7.48 -5.49
CA VAL A 164 -11.50 8.89 -5.32
C VAL A 164 -12.23 9.36 -6.58
N ASN A 165 -13.55 9.40 -6.52
CA ASN A 165 -14.43 9.81 -7.59
C ASN A 165 -14.47 11.34 -7.75
N SER A 166 -13.43 11.86 -8.40
CA SER A 166 -13.32 13.26 -8.85
C SER A 166 -13.96 13.52 -10.22
N PHE A 167 -14.60 12.50 -10.82
CA PHE A 167 -15.11 12.60 -12.19
C PHE A 167 -16.46 13.32 -12.25
N SER A 168 -16.66 14.11 -13.30
CA SER A 168 -17.93 14.81 -13.55
C SER A 168 -19.00 13.94 -14.23
N SER A 169 -18.61 12.80 -14.79
CA SER A 169 -19.47 11.88 -15.54
C SER A 169 -19.26 10.44 -15.11
N MET A 170 -20.36 9.68 -15.05
CA MET A 170 -20.34 8.23 -14.78
C MET A 170 -19.51 7.46 -15.80
N ARG A 171 -19.45 7.90 -17.06
CA ARG A 171 -18.64 7.24 -18.10
C ARG A 171 -17.15 7.24 -17.73
N HIS A 172 -16.64 8.38 -17.25
CA HIS A 172 -15.23 8.47 -16.85
C HIS A 172 -14.95 7.66 -15.59
N LEU A 173 -15.88 7.62 -14.65
CA LEU A 173 -15.78 6.74 -13.48
C LEU A 173 -15.73 5.27 -13.90
N HIS A 174 -16.61 4.82 -14.80
CA HIS A 174 -16.62 3.44 -15.28
C HIS A 174 -15.32 3.09 -16.01
N SER A 175 -14.86 3.95 -16.92
CA SER A 175 -13.57 3.75 -17.61
C SER A 175 -12.39 3.66 -16.65
N TYR A 176 -12.41 4.46 -15.56
CA TYR A 176 -11.42 4.36 -14.50
C TYR A 176 -11.50 3.03 -13.73
N LEU A 177 -12.71 2.56 -13.39
CA LEU A 177 -12.93 1.29 -12.70
C LEU A 177 -12.57 0.08 -13.58
N ASP A 178 -12.84 0.15 -14.88
CA ASP A 178 -12.45 -0.87 -15.86
C ASP A 178 -10.92 -0.99 -15.91
N GLY A 179 -10.21 0.14 -15.94
CA GLY A 179 -8.74 0.16 -15.90
C GLY A 179 -8.14 -0.26 -14.56
N LEU A 180 -8.90 -0.17 -13.46
CA LEU A 180 -8.48 -0.63 -12.13
C LEU A 180 -8.58 -2.15 -11.98
N ASP A 181 -9.41 -2.80 -12.80
CA ASP A 181 -9.69 -4.24 -12.78
C ASP A 181 -9.88 -4.77 -11.35
N LEU A 182 -11.00 -4.42 -10.72
CA LEU A 182 -11.28 -4.76 -9.32
C LEU A 182 -11.21 -6.26 -9.01
N LEU A 183 -11.38 -7.11 -10.02
CA LEU A 183 -11.35 -8.57 -9.88
C LEU A 183 -9.93 -9.15 -9.99
N HIS A 184 -8.92 -8.31 -10.25
CA HIS A 184 -7.56 -8.78 -10.37
C HIS A 184 -7.07 -9.41 -9.04
N PRO A 185 -6.58 -10.66 -9.03
CA PRO A 185 -6.28 -11.39 -7.80
C PRO A 185 -5.15 -10.76 -6.98
N GLU A 186 -4.28 -9.96 -7.60
CA GLU A 186 -3.19 -9.27 -6.89
C GLU A 186 -3.63 -8.19 -5.92
N HIS A 187 -4.87 -7.70 -6.02
CA HIS A 187 -5.44 -6.78 -5.02
C HIS A 187 -5.58 -7.44 -3.63
N LEU A 188 -5.71 -8.76 -3.60
CA LEU A 188 -5.83 -9.56 -2.38
C LEU A 188 -4.59 -10.38 -2.06
N ARG A 189 -3.89 -10.85 -3.11
CA ARG A 189 -2.72 -11.71 -2.97
C ARG A 189 -1.59 -11.20 -3.85
N PRO A 190 -0.58 -10.51 -3.30
CA PRO A 190 0.52 -9.98 -4.09
C PRO A 190 1.24 -11.11 -4.84
N SER A 191 1.73 -10.80 -6.04
CA SER A 191 2.66 -11.68 -6.75
C SER A 191 3.96 -11.85 -5.97
N TRP A 192 4.75 -12.86 -6.34
CA TRP A 192 6.05 -13.09 -5.71
C TRP A 192 6.98 -11.88 -5.82
N ASP A 193 7.03 -11.24 -7.00
CA ASP A 193 7.83 -10.03 -7.18
C ASP A 193 7.35 -8.88 -6.29
N ALA A 194 6.04 -8.65 -6.22
CA ALA A 194 5.46 -7.63 -5.35
C ALA A 194 5.76 -7.89 -3.86
N TYR A 195 5.61 -9.15 -3.43
CA TYR A 195 5.91 -9.59 -2.07
C TYR A 195 7.38 -9.38 -1.70
N PHE A 196 8.32 -9.90 -2.50
CA PHE A 196 9.75 -9.81 -2.21
C PHE A 196 10.29 -8.38 -2.36
N MET A 197 9.75 -7.59 -3.30
CA MET A 197 10.13 -6.17 -3.43
C MET A 197 9.60 -5.32 -2.25
N THR A 198 8.42 -5.66 -1.73
CA THR A 198 7.87 -5.04 -0.50
C THR A 198 8.77 -5.37 0.69
N LEU A 199 9.22 -6.62 0.81
CA LEU A 199 10.17 -7.02 1.85
C LEU A 199 11.54 -6.34 1.72
N ALA A 200 12.07 -6.19 0.50
CA ALA A 200 13.29 -5.43 0.25
C ALA A 200 13.15 -3.97 0.68
N SER A 201 12.01 -3.35 0.35
CA SER A 201 11.68 -1.99 0.77
C SER A 201 11.52 -1.88 2.29
N LEU A 202 10.90 -2.87 2.95
CA LEU A 202 10.79 -2.94 4.40
C LEU A 202 12.18 -3.07 5.07
N ALA A 203 13.03 -3.96 4.57
CA ALA A 203 14.41 -4.14 5.07
C ALA A 203 15.21 -2.83 4.96
N SER A 204 15.04 -2.07 3.87
CA SER A 204 15.71 -0.79 3.67
C SER A 204 15.39 0.24 4.77
N ARG A 205 14.26 0.12 5.47
CA ARG A 205 13.90 1.01 6.59
C ARG A 205 14.84 0.87 7.79
N ARG A 206 15.61 -0.23 7.87
CA ARG A 206 16.67 -0.42 8.89
C ARG A 206 18.03 0.16 8.47
N SER A 207 18.18 0.65 7.24
CA SER A 207 19.41 1.31 6.79
C SER A 207 19.80 2.45 7.73
N ASN A 208 21.06 2.43 8.16
CA ASN A 208 21.66 3.52 8.91
C ASN A 208 22.50 4.45 8.04
N CYS A 209 22.63 4.19 6.73
CA CYS A 209 23.38 5.04 5.81
C CYS A 209 22.69 6.40 5.58
N MET A 210 23.47 7.48 5.59
CA MET A 210 22.98 8.85 5.37
C MET A 210 22.72 9.22 3.91
N LYS A 211 23.22 8.43 2.93
CA LYS A 211 23.09 8.77 1.50
C LYS A 211 21.81 8.22 0.86
N ARG A 212 21.47 6.96 1.14
CA ARG A 212 20.28 6.28 0.59
C ARG A 212 19.89 5.11 1.48
N ARG A 213 18.60 4.77 1.49
CA ARG A 213 18.07 3.56 2.14
C ARG A 213 17.90 2.46 1.10
N VAL A 214 18.77 1.47 1.15
CA VAL A 214 18.78 0.33 0.24
C VAL A 214 18.49 -0.94 1.04
N GLY A 215 17.67 -1.81 0.49
CA GLY A 215 17.35 -3.11 1.06
C GLY A 215 17.34 -4.18 -0.02
N ALA A 216 17.81 -5.37 0.33
CA ALA A 216 17.92 -6.51 -0.56
C ALA A 216 17.43 -7.80 0.12
N ILE A 217 16.76 -8.66 -0.63
CA ILE A 217 16.30 -9.98 -0.20
C ILE A 217 16.85 -11.00 -1.19
N LEU A 218 17.47 -12.04 -0.65
CA LEU A 218 17.95 -13.18 -1.42
C LEU A 218 16.93 -14.33 -1.28
N VAL A 219 16.47 -14.87 -2.40
CA VAL A 219 15.37 -15.83 -2.46
C VAL A 219 15.75 -17.04 -3.29
N ARG A 220 15.33 -18.22 -2.87
CA ARG A 220 15.37 -19.46 -3.65
C ARG A 220 14.13 -20.29 -3.37
N GLU A 221 13.50 -20.85 -4.40
CA GLU A 221 12.25 -21.63 -4.25
C GLU A 221 11.15 -20.86 -3.49
N ASN A 222 11.03 -19.55 -3.73
CA ASN A 222 10.14 -18.65 -3.01
C ASN A 222 10.35 -18.63 -1.47
N ARG A 223 11.54 -19.00 -1.00
CA ARG A 223 11.97 -18.91 0.41
C ARG A 223 13.11 -17.91 0.55
N ILE A 224 13.00 -17.08 1.58
CA ILE A 224 14.04 -16.10 1.90
C ILE A 224 15.25 -16.84 2.47
N LEU A 225 16.41 -16.63 1.84
CA LEU A 225 17.70 -17.13 2.31
C LEU A 225 18.37 -16.13 3.25
N ALA A 226 18.33 -14.86 2.87
CA ALA A 226 18.96 -13.77 3.62
C ALA A 226 18.31 -12.42 3.31
N THR A 227 18.49 -11.49 4.23
CA THR A 227 18.03 -10.11 4.11
C THR A 227 19.21 -9.17 4.36
N GLY A 228 19.32 -8.09 3.60
CA GLY A 228 20.35 -7.08 3.78
C GLY A 228 19.79 -5.66 3.69
N TYR A 229 20.44 -4.74 4.39
CA TYR A 229 20.26 -3.30 4.25
C TYR A 229 21.63 -2.63 4.32
N ASN A 230 21.78 -1.43 3.76
CA ASN A 230 23.07 -0.76 3.75
C ASN A 230 23.39 -0.03 5.07
N GLY A 231 24.66 -0.03 5.46
CA GLY A 231 25.10 0.59 6.71
C GLY A 231 26.55 0.27 7.07
N THR A 232 27.05 0.89 8.14
CA THR A 232 28.40 0.60 8.65
C THR A 232 28.53 -0.86 9.15
N PRO A 233 29.74 -1.44 9.13
CA PRO A 233 30.01 -2.79 9.61
C PRO A 233 29.58 -3.03 11.05
N ARG A 234 29.30 -4.30 11.38
CA ARG A 234 28.96 -4.73 12.75
C ARG A 234 30.06 -4.32 13.73
N GLY A 235 29.65 -3.78 14.88
CA GLY A 235 30.57 -3.35 15.94
C GLY A 235 31.15 -1.94 15.76
N LEU A 236 30.85 -1.24 14.66
CA LEU A 236 31.20 0.16 14.47
C LEU A 236 29.99 1.07 14.72
N VAL A 237 30.28 2.35 14.97
CA VAL A 237 29.26 3.40 15.10
C VAL A 237 28.39 3.45 13.84
N ASN A 238 27.08 3.66 13.99
CA ASN A 238 26.19 3.70 12.83
C ASN A 238 26.51 4.91 11.93
N CYS A 239 26.25 4.81 10.63
CA CYS A 239 26.52 5.92 9.72
C CYS A 239 25.70 7.18 10.08
N ASN A 240 24.44 7.02 10.49
CA ASN A 240 23.57 8.10 10.98
C ASN A 240 23.95 8.65 12.37
N GLU A 241 24.95 8.05 13.02
CA GLU A 241 25.58 8.52 14.26
C GLU A 241 26.98 9.12 13.99
N GLY A 242 27.34 9.34 12.72
CA GLY A 242 28.64 9.87 12.32
C GLY A 242 29.72 8.81 12.06
N GLY A 243 29.39 7.52 12.10
CA GLY A 243 30.36 6.42 11.93
C GLY A 243 30.97 6.26 10.53
N CYS A 244 30.57 7.08 9.56
CA CYS A 244 31.16 7.09 8.22
C CYS A 244 31.46 8.52 7.75
N THR A 245 32.74 8.86 7.64
CA THR A 245 33.21 10.19 7.22
C THR A 245 32.85 10.52 5.78
N HIS A 246 32.87 9.54 4.86
CA HIS A 246 32.42 9.73 3.47
C HIS A 246 30.95 10.14 3.40
N CYS A 247 30.07 9.45 4.14
CA CYS A 247 28.64 9.70 4.09
C CYS A 247 28.24 11.01 4.79
N ASN A 248 28.93 11.36 5.88
CA ASN A 248 28.64 12.55 6.70
C ASN A 248 29.49 13.78 6.34
N GLY A 249 30.49 13.62 5.47
CA GLY A 249 31.41 14.68 5.06
C GLY A 249 31.30 15.03 3.57
N THR A 250 32.39 15.53 3.02
CA THR A 250 32.49 16.02 1.62
C THR A 250 32.53 14.90 0.57
N GLY A 251 32.54 13.63 0.98
CA GLY A 251 32.61 12.49 0.07
C GLY A 251 34.00 12.22 -0.53
N GLN A 252 35.06 12.83 0.00
CA GLN A 252 36.44 12.65 -0.50
C GLN A 252 37.15 11.39 0.03
N GLN A 253 36.60 10.74 1.07
CA GLN A 253 37.17 9.52 1.66
C GLN A 253 36.39 8.26 1.24
N GLU A 254 36.95 7.06 1.39
CA GLU A 254 36.22 5.83 1.03
C GLU A 254 34.99 5.63 1.93
N CYS A 255 33.90 5.14 1.35
CA CYS A 255 32.71 4.79 2.08
C CYS A 255 32.93 3.52 2.92
N LEU A 256 32.67 3.60 4.23
CA LEU A 256 32.70 2.44 5.13
C LEU A 256 31.42 1.61 5.07
N CYS A 257 30.33 2.15 4.53
CA CYS A 257 29.05 1.44 4.52
C CYS A 257 29.08 0.26 3.54
N LEU A 258 28.69 -0.91 4.03
CA LEU A 258 28.34 -2.05 3.19
C LEU A 258 26.98 -1.80 2.52
N HIS A 259 26.86 -2.24 1.27
CA HIS A 259 25.63 -2.19 0.51
C HIS A 259 24.66 -3.30 0.95
N ALA A 260 23.38 -3.15 0.60
CA ALA A 260 22.35 -4.09 1.01
C ALA A 260 22.56 -5.47 0.39
N GLU A 261 22.95 -5.49 -0.89
CA GLU A 261 23.27 -6.68 -1.66
C GLU A 261 24.46 -7.42 -1.03
N GLU A 262 25.50 -6.69 -0.63
CA GLU A 262 26.66 -7.26 0.07
C GLU A 262 26.26 -7.89 1.39
N ASN A 263 25.48 -7.19 2.21
CA ASN A 263 25.02 -7.74 3.49
C ASN A 263 24.15 -8.98 3.30
N ALA A 264 23.27 -9.00 2.29
CA ALA A 264 22.46 -10.18 1.98
C ALA A 264 23.32 -11.37 1.52
N LEU A 265 24.31 -11.14 0.66
CA LEU A 265 25.21 -12.18 0.16
C LEU A 265 26.15 -12.71 1.26
N LEU A 266 26.69 -11.82 2.10
CA LEU A 266 27.55 -12.19 3.23
C LEU A 266 26.79 -13.02 4.27
N GLU A 267 25.55 -12.63 4.57
CA GLU A 267 24.70 -13.38 5.48
C GLU A 267 24.36 -14.75 4.87
N ALA A 268 23.92 -14.82 3.62
CA ALA A 268 23.61 -16.09 2.96
C ALA A 268 24.82 -17.03 2.89
N GLY A 269 25.99 -16.52 2.49
CA GLY A 269 27.15 -17.34 2.16
C GLY A 269 26.94 -18.12 0.85
N ARG A 270 28.04 -18.42 0.16
CA ARG A 270 28.02 -19.00 -1.20
C ARG A 270 27.24 -20.32 -1.29
N GLU A 271 27.35 -21.18 -0.28
CA GLU A 271 26.70 -22.48 -0.27
C GLU A 271 25.16 -22.39 -0.30
N ARG A 272 24.58 -21.35 0.33
CA ARG A 272 23.12 -21.22 0.42
C ARG A 272 22.48 -20.56 -0.80
N VAL A 273 23.23 -19.74 -1.55
CA VAL A 273 22.74 -19.09 -2.79
C VAL A 273 22.27 -20.17 -3.78
N GLY A 274 23.04 -21.25 -3.94
CA GLY A 274 22.62 -22.43 -4.71
C GLY A 274 22.27 -22.11 -6.17
N GLN A 275 21.58 -23.04 -6.84
CA GLN A 275 21.03 -22.84 -8.18
C GLN A 275 19.74 -22.02 -8.12
N ASP A 276 19.46 -21.24 -9.16
CA ASP A 276 18.23 -20.46 -9.37
C ASP A 276 17.89 -19.41 -8.30
N CYS A 277 18.92 -18.86 -7.67
CA CYS A 277 18.74 -17.78 -6.72
C CYS A 277 18.31 -16.48 -7.39
N VAL A 278 17.34 -15.80 -6.78
CA VAL A 278 16.88 -14.47 -7.18
C VAL A 278 17.24 -13.45 -6.11
N LEU A 279 17.84 -12.32 -6.50
CA LEU A 279 18.09 -11.18 -5.63
C LEU A 279 17.07 -10.07 -5.95
N TYR A 280 16.27 -9.70 -4.96
CA TYR A 280 15.37 -8.54 -5.02
C TYR A 280 16.04 -7.36 -4.33
N CYS A 281 16.17 -6.22 -4.99
CA CYS A 281 16.74 -5.01 -4.40
C CYS A 281 15.87 -3.79 -4.72
N ASN A 282 15.66 -2.88 -3.76
CA ASN A 282 14.87 -1.68 -4.05
C ASN A 282 15.59 -0.71 -5.02
N THR A 283 16.89 -0.89 -5.26
CA THR A 283 17.75 -0.07 -6.14
C THR A 283 18.58 -0.96 -7.05
N CYS A 284 18.85 -0.52 -8.28
CA CYS A 284 19.78 -1.20 -9.19
C CYS A 284 21.16 -1.37 -8.52
N PRO A 285 21.77 -2.59 -8.56
CA PRO A 285 23.06 -2.81 -7.95
C PRO A 285 24.19 -1.99 -8.59
N CYS A 286 25.07 -1.46 -7.74
CA CYS A 286 26.28 -0.79 -8.22
C CYS A 286 27.26 -1.81 -8.82
N LEU A 287 28.21 -1.33 -9.62
CA LEU A 287 29.20 -2.19 -10.29
C LEU A 287 29.93 -3.15 -9.32
N LYS A 288 30.33 -2.66 -8.12
CA LYS A 288 30.99 -3.49 -7.09
C LYS A 288 30.08 -4.61 -6.57
N CYS A 289 28.77 -4.36 -6.43
CA CYS A 289 27.80 -5.37 -6.03
C CYS A 289 27.51 -6.35 -7.17
N THR A 290 27.38 -5.87 -8.41
CA THR A 290 27.17 -6.68 -9.61
C THR A 290 28.20 -7.80 -9.73
N VAL A 291 29.49 -7.48 -9.59
CA VAL A 291 30.57 -8.48 -9.62
C VAL A 291 30.40 -9.54 -8.54
N LYS A 292 30.01 -9.14 -7.32
CA LYS A 292 29.79 -10.07 -6.19
C LYS A 292 28.55 -10.94 -6.38
N ILE A 293 27.48 -10.38 -6.93
CA ILE A 293 26.25 -11.09 -7.27
C ILE A 293 26.52 -12.19 -8.30
N ILE A 294 27.27 -11.85 -9.37
CA ILE A 294 27.69 -12.82 -10.39
C ILE A 294 28.55 -13.92 -9.75
N GLN A 295 29.57 -13.54 -8.98
CA GLN A 295 30.52 -14.49 -8.39
C GLN A 295 29.87 -15.45 -7.38
N THR A 296 28.78 -15.03 -6.72
CA THR A 296 28.05 -15.86 -5.76
C THR A 296 27.06 -16.82 -6.40
N GLY A 297 26.79 -16.68 -7.71
CA GLY A 297 25.95 -17.60 -8.49
C GLY A 297 24.47 -17.22 -8.59
N VAL A 298 24.10 -15.98 -8.25
CA VAL A 298 22.74 -15.47 -8.43
C VAL A 298 22.36 -15.49 -9.91
N LYS A 299 21.13 -15.93 -10.23
CA LYS A 299 20.64 -16.09 -11.60
C LYS A 299 19.71 -14.99 -12.07
N THR A 300 18.97 -14.39 -11.17
CA THR A 300 18.07 -13.28 -11.50
C THR A 300 18.23 -12.15 -10.49
N VAL A 301 18.26 -10.92 -10.98
CA VAL A 301 18.22 -9.69 -10.18
C VAL A 301 16.97 -8.92 -10.55
N VAL A 302 16.15 -8.60 -9.56
CA VAL A 302 14.93 -7.80 -9.71
C VAL A 302 15.11 -6.50 -8.94
N TYR A 303 14.91 -5.36 -9.59
CA TYR A 303 15.09 -4.04 -8.97
C TYR A 303 13.98 -3.04 -9.26
N ASN A 304 13.73 -2.08 -8.37
CA ASN A 304 12.69 -1.05 -8.57
C ASN A 304 13.27 0.29 -9.09
N LEU A 305 14.20 0.89 -8.34
CA LEU A 305 14.75 2.22 -8.62
C LEU A 305 16.06 2.15 -9.43
N THR A 306 16.21 2.98 -10.46
CA THR A 306 17.48 3.17 -11.21
C THR A 306 18.53 3.89 -10.37
N TYR A 307 19.80 3.51 -10.47
CA TYR A 307 20.89 4.18 -9.77
C TYR A 307 21.29 5.46 -10.52
N LYS A 308 20.67 6.60 -10.17
CA LYS A 308 21.17 7.90 -10.66
C LYS A 308 22.52 8.21 -9.98
N VAL A 309 23.59 8.19 -10.76
CA VAL A 309 24.88 8.80 -10.40
C VAL A 309 24.68 10.31 -10.50
N HIS A 310 25.02 11.06 -9.45
CA HIS A 310 24.92 12.52 -9.49
C HIS A 310 25.92 13.08 -10.51
N PHE A 311 25.45 13.58 -11.65
CA PHE A 311 26.26 14.43 -12.52
C PHE A 311 26.42 15.81 -11.89
N HIS A 312 27.65 16.31 -11.87
CA HIS A 312 27.99 17.67 -11.46
C HIS A 312 27.43 18.67 -12.50
N PRO A 313 26.76 19.77 -12.12
CA PRO A 313 25.98 20.60 -13.04
C PRO A 313 26.82 21.58 -13.89
N PHE A 314 28.07 21.27 -14.22
CA PHE A 314 28.94 22.20 -14.96
C PHE A 314 29.94 21.54 -15.92
N VAL A 315 29.53 20.49 -16.63
CA VAL A 315 30.28 19.98 -17.79
C VAL A 315 29.31 19.74 -18.93
N GLU A 316 29.11 20.75 -19.77
CA GLU A 316 28.54 20.58 -21.10
C GLU A 316 29.57 19.81 -21.95
N ASN A 317 29.12 18.71 -22.56
CA ASN A 317 29.86 17.80 -23.44
C ASN A 317 30.55 16.61 -22.76
N ILE A 318 29.75 15.64 -22.34
CA ILE A 318 30.17 14.24 -22.29
C ILE A 318 29.12 13.42 -23.05
N THR A 319 29.52 12.84 -24.18
CA THR A 319 28.77 11.88 -25.02
C THR A 319 28.64 10.50 -24.38
N ASP A 320 28.92 10.37 -23.09
CA ASP A 320 28.96 9.12 -22.35
C ASP A 320 27.63 8.89 -21.64
N ARG A 321 26.64 8.34 -22.37
CA ARG A 321 25.41 7.78 -21.81
C ARG A 321 25.69 6.43 -21.11
N SER A 322 26.80 6.29 -20.38
CA SER A 322 27.07 5.10 -19.56
C SER A 322 26.70 5.41 -18.11
N SER A 323 25.40 5.31 -17.83
CA SER A 323 24.98 5.28 -16.43
C SER A 323 25.58 4.05 -15.76
N SER A 324 25.86 4.11 -14.45
CA SER A 324 26.28 2.93 -13.66
C SER A 324 25.35 1.72 -13.88
N ASP A 325 24.09 1.96 -14.23
CA ASP A 325 23.10 0.94 -14.57
C ASP A 325 23.46 0.22 -15.89
N ASP A 326 23.96 0.93 -16.91
CA ASP A 326 24.33 0.35 -18.21
C ASP A 326 25.54 -0.58 -18.09
N ALA A 327 26.53 -0.21 -17.28
CA ALA A 327 27.70 -1.05 -16.99
C ALA A 327 27.32 -2.30 -16.19
N SER A 328 26.47 -2.16 -15.16
CA SER A 328 25.95 -3.31 -14.40
C SER A 328 25.13 -4.24 -15.29
N ALA A 329 24.26 -3.70 -16.15
CA ALA A 329 23.44 -4.49 -17.07
C ALA A 329 24.27 -5.27 -18.09
N ALA A 330 25.33 -4.65 -18.64
CA ALA A 330 26.25 -5.32 -19.55
C ALA A 330 26.96 -6.52 -18.91
N LEU A 331 27.47 -6.36 -17.69
CA LEU A 331 28.12 -7.45 -16.95
C LEU A 331 27.15 -8.58 -16.60
N PHE A 332 25.93 -8.26 -16.16
CA PHE A 332 24.92 -9.29 -15.90
C PHE A 332 24.60 -10.08 -17.17
N LYS A 333 24.44 -9.39 -18.31
CA LYS A 333 24.20 -10.02 -19.61
C LYS A 333 25.34 -10.95 -20.02
N GLU A 334 26.59 -10.50 -19.91
CA GLU A 334 27.78 -11.30 -20.22
C GLU A 334 27.89 -12.55 -19.34
N ALA A 335 27.56 -12.42 -18.06
CA ALA A 335 27.58 -13.53 -17.10
C ALA A 335 26.34 -14.46 -17.15
N GLY A 336 25.37 -14.18 -18.03
CA GLY A 336 24.13 -14.95 -18.12
C GLY A 336 23.22 -14.80 -16.90
N VAL A 337 23.26 -13.65 -16.23
CA VAL A 337 22.37 -13.29 -15.12
C VAL A 337 21.24 -12.40 -15.65
N GLN A 338 20.00 -12.77 -15.38
CA GLN A 338 18.84 -12.01 -15.83
C GLN A 338 18.64 -10.77 -14.95
N LEU A 339 18.61 -9.58 -15.55
CA LEU A 339 18.27 -8.33 -14.87
C LEU A 339 16.86 -7.90 -15.27
N ARG A 340 15.95 -7.72 -14.29
CA ARG A 340 14.57 -7.25 -14.51
C ARG A 340 14.26 -6.04 -13.66
N ARG A 341 13.61 -5.04 -14.26
CA ARG A 341 13.05 -3.90 -13.53
C ARG A 341 11.60 -4.21 -13.13
N TYR A 342 11.29 -4.07 -11.85
CA TYR A 342 9.95 -4.13 -11.28
C TYR A 342 9.37 -2.72 -11.18
N ASP A 343 8.31 -2.44 -11.93
CA ASP A 343 7.52 -1.22 -11.80
C ASP A 343 6.21 -1.54 -11.07
N PRO A 344 6.02 -1.05 -9.83
CA PRO A 344 4.79 -1.30 -9.07
C PRO A 344 3.53 -0.73 -9.74
N ASN A 345 3.68 0.24 -10.66
CA ASN A 345 2.59 0.92 -11.34
C ASN A 345 2.42 0.48 -12.80
N SER A 346 3.24 -0.46 -13.30
CA SER A 346 3.16 -0.94 -14.69
C SER A 346 1.77 -1.44 -15.09
N LYS A 347 0.94 -1.85 -14.13
CA LYS A 347 -0.42 -2.35 -14.35
C LYS A 347 -1.51 -1.27 -14.31
N PHE A 348 -1.21 -0.07 -13.80
CA PHE A 348 -2.18 1.02 -13.62
C PHE A 348 -1.84 2.27 -14.44
N ARG A 349 -0.86 2.20 -15.35
CA ARG A 349 -0.65 3.28 -16.32
C ARG A 349 -1.77 3.26 -17.34
N LEU A 350 -2.62 4.29 -17.29
CA LEU A 350 -3.26 4.78 -18.51
C LEU A 350 -2.13 5.19 -19.45
N LEU A 351 -1.96 4.48 -20.56
CA LEU A 351 -1.04 4.85 -21.63
C LEU A 351 -1.38 6.29 -22.06
N SER A 352 -0.48 7.24 -21.81
CA SER A 352 -0.55 8.55 -22.45
C SER A 352 0.04 8.43 -23.86
N ALA A 353 -0.44 9.26 -24.79
CA ALA A 353 -0.03 9.27 -26.20
C ALA A 353 1.47 9.55 -26.45
N GLU A 354 2.27 9.74 -25.40
CA GLU A 354 3.72 9.94 -25.46
C GLU A 354 4.51 8.61 -25.38
N ASP A 355 3.88 7.50 -24.94
CA ASP A 355 4.55 6.21 -24.72
C ASP A 355 4.63 5.32 -25.98
N GLU A 356 3.99 5.69 -27.11
CA GLU A 356 4.05 4.89 -28.37
C GLU A 356 5.46 4.84 -29.00
N GLY A 357 6.39 5.69 -28.57
CA GLY A 357 7.77 5.70 -29.07
C GLY A 357 8.72 4.67 -28.44
N LEU A 358 8.29 3.93 -27.39
CA LEU A 358 9.18 3.07 -26.59
C LEU A 358 8.81 1.58 -26.60
N VAL A 359 7.71 1.17 -27.25
CA VAL A 359 7.17 -0.20 -27.24
C VAL A 359 7.54 -0.99 -28.50
N SER A 360 8.80 -0.95 -28.95
CA SER A 360 9.26 -1.71 -30.13
C SER A 360 10.21 -2.88 -29.83
N PHE A 361 10.43 -3.25 -28.56
CA PHE A 361 11.35 -4.35 -28.22
C PHE A 361 10.85 -5.27 -27.11
N ILE A 362 9.70 -5.91 -27.30
CA ILE A 362 9.37 -7.18 -26.62
C ILE A 362 8.63 -8.07 -27.63
N SER A 363 9.37 -8.86 -28.39
CA SER A 363 8.83 -10.02 -29.10
C SER A 363 9.04 -11.25 -28.20
N GLU A 364 7.95 -11.84 -27.70
CA GLU A 364 7.97 -13.17 -27.09
C GLU A 364 8.27 -14.23 -28.18
N PRO A 365 8.98 -15.32 -27.87
CA PRO A 365 9.11 -16.44 -28.78
C PRO A 365 7.85 -17.32 -28.71
N GLU A 366 7.23 -17.58 -29.85
CA GLU A 366 6.15 -18.56 -30.00
C GLU A 366 6.67 -19.98 -29.71
N LEU A 367 5.80 -20.79 -29.08
CA LEU A 367 5.94 -22.23 -28.82
C LEU A 367 5.78 -23.06 -30.10
#